data_AF-A0A258VW00-F1
#
_entry.id   AF-A0A258VW00-F1
#
_cell.length_a   1.000
_cell.length_b   1.000
_cell.length_c   1.000
_cell.angle_alpha   90.00
_cell.angle_beta   90.00
_cell.angle_gamma   90.00
#
_symmetry.space_group_name_H-M   'P 1'
#
loop_
_entity.id
_entity.type
_entity.pdbx_description
1 polymer ?
#
loop_
_entity_poly.entity_id
_entity_poly.type
_entity_poly.pdbx_seq_one_letter_code
_entity_poly.pdbx_strand_id
1 'polypeptide(L)'
;MKTFIFLSLFIFYAFAETTFENLYPKYLGVCLASQVKRADLDPEMAWGHIALMIKGACVDREAKYPQLKSCNNTHVLISVNPYIKNVNWIATETFDTIFNGGLSRHAELTQETFSAAYEKLKDIPPFKGVEFHKDVFPNSTNPAFDFAKKVLGYDSAINFGRDTWCAKIPANEAAVIKVIAYLNERNKDYAEKKKDFHYDFFNDNCAHLVHNSLAQIGFEEVIEVRVPFWRRIFNLSIPGNEFLKSIDMTSGRNIKLSEPDKIFKDKKLRTALLELDWLPIQPVIEIEKSAVFKTNKIFGGDLYINVVDWPWNWFSTRKRFDSYLNAYVDYNLSKSISAAKGEYDLALNVVNEKLNEIKDANSEHSVFLTKYKDYLFRQSQSVNSAIQ
;
A
#
# COMPACT_ATOMS: atom_id res chain seq x y z
N MET A 1 50.12 -12.62 13.16
CA MET A 1 48.70 -12.93 13.42
C MET A 1 47.93 -11.64 13.65
N LYS A 2 47.18 -11.16 12.66
CA LYS A 2 46.14 -10.14 12.83
C LYS A 2 44.97 -10.51 11.93
N THR A 3 44.03 -11.26 12.48
CA THR A 3 42.77 -11.60 11.83
C THR A 3 41.82 -10.42 12.06
N PHE A 4 41.48 -9.71 10.99
CA PHE A 4 40.47 -8.64 11.03
C PHE A 4 39.08 -9.29 11.04
N ILE A 5 38.29 -8.97 12.06
CA ILE A 5 36.88 -9.33 12.15
C ILE A 5 36.11 -8.31 11.29
N PHE A 6 35.73 -8.72 10.07
CA PHE A 6 34.70 -8.07 9.26
C PHE A 6 33.41 -8.88 9.43
N LEU A 7 32.75 -8.74 10.56
CA LEU A 7 31.48 -9.41 10.85
C LEU A 7 30.54 -8.48 11.61
N SER A 8 30.21 -7.32 11.03
CA SER A 8 29.30 -6.37 11.69
C SER A 8 28.36 -5.58 10.77
N LEU A 9 28.41 -5.76 9.45
CA LEU A 9 27.49 -5.04 8.53
C LEU A 9 26.30 -5.84 8.00
N PHE A 10 26.26 -7.17 8.16
CA PHE A 10 25.16 -7.98 7.62
C PHE A 10 23.99 -8.24 8.61
N ILE A 11 24.13 -7.88 9.89
CA ILE A 11 23.11 -8.19 10.91
C ILE A 11 22.04 -7.09 10.99
N PHE A 12 22.32 -5.84 10.61
CA PHE A 12 21.39 -4.72 10.86
C PHE A 12 20.15 -4.67 9.95
N TYR A 13 20.18 -5.27 8.76
CA TYR A 13 19.03 -5.17 7.85
C TYR A 13 17.90 -6.17 8.16
N ALA A 14 18.23 -7.35 8.71
CA ALA A 14 17.21 -8.34 9.08
C ALA A 14 16.44 -7.96 10.37
N PHE A 15 16.99 -7.09 11.22
CA PHE A 15 16.38 -6.68 12.50
C PHE A 15 15.27 -5.63 12.36
N ALA A 16 15.30 -4.79 11.31
CA ALA A 16 14.31 -3.73 11.13
C ALA A 16 12.94 -4.29 10.73
N GLU A 17 12.92 -5.25 9.79
CA GLU A 17 11.70 -5.88 9.28
C GLU A 17 10.98 -6.68 10.37
N THR A 18 11.73 -7.36 11.25
CA THR A 18 11.13 -8.09 12.38
C THR A 18 10.47 -7.15 13.40
N THR A 19 10.97 -5.93 13.59
CA THR A 19 10.48 -5.09 14.70
C THR A 19 9.14 -4.41 14.37
N PHE A 20 8.95 -3.93 13.13
CA PHE A 20 7.67 -3.33 12.73
C PHE A 20 6.58 -4.39 12.60
N GLU A 21 6.86 -5.52 11.97
CA GLU A 21 5.87 -6.59 11.81
C GLU A 21 5.48 -7.24 13.16
N ASN A 22 6.40 -7.26 14.13
CA ASN A 22 6.08 -7.70 15.50
C ASN A 22 5.15 -6.70 16.20
N LEU A 23 5.38 -5.40 16.03
CA LEU A 23 4.54 -4.36 16.61
C LEU A 23 3.16 -4.28 15.94
N TYR A 24 3.14 -4.47 14.61
CA TYR A 24 1.96 -4.35 13.77
C TYR A 24 1.79 -5.62 12.91
N PRO A 25 1.19 -6.69 13.46
CA PRO A 25 1.03 -7.96 12.76
C PRO A 25 0.10 -7.86 11.54
N LYS A 26 -0.64 -6.76 11.42
CA LYS A 26 -1.46 -6.40 10.26
C LYS A 26 -1.18 -4.95 9.86
N TYR A 27 -1.07 -4.72 8.56
CA TYR A 27 -0.82 -3.41 8.00
C TYR A 27 -1.22 -3.35 6.54
N LEU A 28 -1.43 -2.14 6.04
CA LEU A 28 -1.65 -1.83 4.63
C LEU A 28 -0.40 -1.13 4.08
N GLY A 29 0.19 -1.66 3.04
CA GLY A 29 1.32 -1.05 2.34
C GLY A 29 0.85 -0.30 1.10
N VAL A 30 1.01 1.02 1.08
CA VAL A 30 0.80 1.81 -0.14
C VAL A 30 2.10 1.80 -0.92
N CYS A 31 2.16 0.97 -1.96
CA CYS A 31 3.38 0.68 -2.71
C CYS A 31 3.40 1.42 -4.03
N LEU A 32 4.18 2.49 -4.10
CA LEU A 32 4.48 3.23 -5.31
C LEU A 32 5.62 2.57 -6.08
N ALA A 33 5.47 2.37 -7.37
CA ALA A 33 6.53 1.94 -8.26
C ALA A 33 6.84 3.03 -9.31
N SER A 34 8.12 3.21 -9.60
CA SER A 34 8.59 4.10 -10.68
C SER A 34 8.01 3.69 -12.03
N GLN A 35 8.16 4.53 -13.04
CA GLN A 35 8.00 4.16 -14.45
C GLN A 35 8.81 2.91 -14.78
N VAL A 36 8.42 2.19 -15.84
CA VAL A 36 9.21 1.10 -16.43
C VAL A 36 9.53 1.45 -17.87
N LYS A 37 10.68 0.98 -18.35
CA LYS A 37 11.04 1.05 -19.77
C LYS A 37 11.24 -0.36 -20.30
N ARG A 38 10.25 -0.85 -21.05
CA ARG A 38 10.29 -2.13 -21.78
C ARG A 38 9.54 -1.95 -23.11
N ALA A 39 10.09 -2.45 -24.21
CA ALA A 39 9.59 -2.17 -25.56
C ALA A 39 8.23 -2.83 -25.88
N ASP A 40 7.87 -3.90 -25.17
CA ASP A 40 6.65 -4.68 -25.34
C ASP A 40 5.51 -4.30 -24.37
N LEU A 41 5.71 -3.26 -23.56
CA LEU A 41 4.70 -2.74 -22.63
C LEU A 41 3.93 -1.56 -23.22
N ASP A 42 2.66 -1.48 -22.86
CA ASP A 42 1.77 -0.43 -23.33
C ASP A 42 2.17 0.92 -22.72
N PRO A 43 2.01 2.05 -23.45
CA PRO A 43 2.36 3.37 -22.96
C PRO A 43 1.69 3.75 -21.63
N GLU A 44 0.45 3.29 -21.40
CA GLU A 44 -0.29 3.55 -20.16
C GLU A 44 0.39 2.95 -18.92
N MET A 45 1.09 1.82 -19.09
CA MET A 45 1.83 1.18 -18.02
C MET A 45 3.16 1.90 -17.72
N ALA A 46 3.63 2.78 -18.62
CA ALA A 46 4.91 3.45 -18.50
C ALA A 46 4.91 4.60 -17.47
N TRP A 47 3.76 5.10 -17.01
CA TRP A 47 3.65 6.32 -16.18
C TRP A 47 3.95 6.13 -14.68
N GLY A 48 4.34 4.94 -14.27
CA GLY A 48 4.43 4.56 -12.85
C GLY A 48 3.27 3.65 -12.47
N HIS A 49 3.27 3.20 -11.22
CA HIS A 49 2.23 2.30 -10.73
C HIS A 49 2.04 2.47 -9.23
N ILE A 50 0.85 2.18 -8.72
CA ILE A 50 0.62 2.08 -7.28
C ILE A 50 -0.17 0.82 -7.02
N ALA A 51 0.24 0.08 -6.00
CA ALA A 51 -0.40 -1.16 -5.59
C ALA A 51 -0.65 -1.12 -4.09
N LEU A 52 -1.66 -1.87 -3.65
CA LEU A 52 -1.99 -2.01 -2.24
C LEU A 52 -1.46 -3.36 -1.74
N MET A 53 -0.43 -3.33 -0.92
CA MET A 53 0.00 -4.50 -0.16
C MET A 53 -0.86 -4.64 1.10
N ILE A 54 -1.23 -5.86 1.46
CA ILE A 54 -2.01 -6.15 2.66
C ILE A 54 -1.32 -7.27 3.42
N LYS A 55 -0.87 -6.99 4.65
CA LYS A 55 -0.44 -8.00 5.62
C LYS A 55 -1.65 -8.45 6.43
N GLY A 56 -1.91 -9.75 6.40
CA GLY A 56 -3.08 -10.35 7.04
C GLY A 56 -4.23 -10.69 6.07
N ALA A 57 -3.92 -10.79 4.78
CA ALA A 57 -4.83 -11.27 3.73
C ALA A 57 -4.11 -12.28 2.83
N CYS A 58 -4.87 -13.24 2.29
CA CYS A 58 -4.39 -14.19 1.29
C CYS A 58 -5.42 -14.35 0.16
N VAL A 59 -4.97 -14.91 -0.95
CA VAL A 59 -5.83 -15.21 -2.10
C VAL A 59 -6.71 -16.41 -1.76
N ASP A 60 -8.01 -16.28 -2.00
CA ASP A 60 -8.93 -17.39 -1.84
C ASP A 60 -8.86 -18.33 -3.06
N ARG A 61 -8.07 -19.41 -2.93
CA ARG A 61 -7.78 -20.36 -4.02
C ARG A 61 -9.01 -21.16 -4.49
N GLU A 62 -10.03 -21.24 -3.66
CA GLU A 62 -11.29 -21.93 -3.96
C GLU A 62 -12.23 -21.07 -4.81
N ALA A 63 -12.06 -19.74 -4.80
CA ALA A 63 -12.86 -18.82 -5.58
C ALA A 63 -12.73 -19.06 -7.10
N LYS A 64 -13.77 -18.67 -7.84
CA LYS A 64 -13.85 -18.81 -9.30
C LYS A 64 -13.07 -17.73 -10.05
N TYR A 65 -12.82 -16.60 -9.39
CA TYR A 65 -12.06 -15.45 -9.86
C TYR A 65 -11.31 -14.85 -8.66
N PRO A 66 -10.36 -13.93 -8.85
CA PRO A 66 -9.55 -13.40 -7.75
C PRO A 66 -10.40 -12.79 -6.63
N GLN A 67 -10.27 -13.39 -5.44
CA GLN A 67 -10.86 -12.94 -4.18
C GLN A 67 -9.83 -13.07 -3.07
N LEU A 68 -10.03 -12.31 -2.00
CA LEU A 68 -9.22 -12.35 -0.78
C LEU A 68 -10.01 -12.91 0.38
N LYS A 69 -9.29 -13.47 1.35
CA LYS A 69 -9.79 -13.75 2.70
C LYS A 69 -8.80 -13.28 3.74
N SER A 70 -9.28 -13.05 4.96
CA SER A 70 -8.39 -12.75 6.09
C SER A 70 -7.54 -13.98 6.39
N CYS A 71 -6.26 -13.74 6.65
CA CYS A 71 -5.33 -14.77 7.11
C CYS A 71 -4.28 -14.18 8.04
N ASN A 72 -3.39 -15.02 8.55
CA ASN A 72 -2.28 -14.61 9.38
C ASN A 72 -0.97 -14.72 8.59
N ASN A 73 -0.05 -13.78 8.84
CA ASN A 73 1.34 -13.82 8.39
C ASN A 73 1.59 -13.91 6.87
N THR A 74 0.57 -13.63 6.04
CA THR A 74 0.74 -13.54 4.58
C THR A 74 0.71 -12.09 4.13
N HIS A 75 1.48 -11.81 3.09
CA HIS A 75 1.41 -10.59 2.29
C HIS A 75 0.75 -10.90 0.96
N VAL A 76 -0.18 -10.04 0.57
CA VAL A 76 -0.74 -10.02 -0.78
C VAL A 76 -0.56 -8.62 -1.36
N LEU A 77 -0.18 -8.53 -2.63
CA LEU A 77 -0.14 -7.27 -3.37
C LEU A 77 -1.30 -7.22 -4.34
N ILE A 78 -2.15 -6.22 -4.19
CA ILE A 78 -3.31 -5.95 -5.03
C ILE A 78 -2.93 -4.96 -6.11
N SER A 79 -3.16 -5.36 -7.35
CA SER A 79 -2.79 -4.57 -8.52
C SER A 79 -3.89 -4.54 -9.57
N VAL A 80 -4.04 -3.39 -10.21
CA VAL A 80 -4.94 -3.16 -11.35
C VAL A 80 -4.12 -3.21 -12.63
N ASN A 81 -4.62 -3.92 -13.65
CA ASN A 81 -3.93 -4.09 -14.92
C ASN A 81 -4.86 -3.80 -16.12
N PRO A 82 -4.42 -3.02 -17.13
CA PRO A 82 -5.24 -2.64 -18.28
C PRO A 82 -5.66 -3.81 -19.19
N TYR A 83 -4.94 -4.94 -19.11
CA TYR A 83 -5.20 -6.10 -19.96
C TYR A 83 -6.41 -6.93 -19.52
N ILE A 84 -6.85 -6.75 -18.28
CA ILE A 84 -7.88 -7.57 -17.65
C ILE A 84 -9.27 -7.02 -17.99
N LYS A 85 -10.19 -7.94 -18.28
CA LYS A 85 -11.55 -7.63 -18.69
C LYS A 85 -12.60 -7.93 -17.62
N ASN A 86 -12.56 -9.06 -16.95
CA ASN A 86 -13.68 -9.54 -16.13
C ASN A 86 -13.50 -9.35 -14.62
N VAL A 87 -12.39 -8.75 -14.19
CA VAL A 87 -12.13 -8.33 -12.81
C VAL A 87 -11.39 -6.99 -12.80
N ASN A 88 -11.40 -6.29 -11.68
CA ASN A 88 -10.74 -4.99 -11.54
C ASN A 88 -9.27 -5.13 -11.13
N TRP A 89 -8.99 -6.11 -10.27
CA TRP A 89 -7.65 -6.33 -9.73
C TRP A 89 -7.29 -7.81 -9.67
N ILE A 90 -5.99 -8.05 -9.64
CA ILE A 90 -5.33 -9.33 -9.35
C ILE A 90 -4.46 -9.20 -8.10
N ALA A 91 -4.05 -10.33 -7.54
CA ALA A 91 -3.39 -10.37 -6.24
C ALA A 91 -2.15 -11.26 -6.29
N THR A 92 -0.94 -10.75 -6.11
CA THR A 92 0.27 -11.59 -6.03
C THR A 92 0.58 -11.92 -4.56
N GLU A 93 0.76 -13.19 -4.21
CA GLU A 93 1.12 -13.60 -2.84
C GLU A 93 2.63 -13.63 -2.62
N THR A 94 3.05 -13.46 -1.35
CA THR A 94 4.43 -13.53 -0.84
C THR A 94 5.32 -12.37 -1.26
N PHE A 95 5.97 -11.74 -0.28
CA PHE A 95 6.79 -10.55 -0.49
C PHE A 95 7.88 -10.77 -1.55
N ASP A 96 8.56 -11.91 -1.51
CA ASP A 96 9.66 -12.20 -2.43
C ASP A 96 9.19 -12.38 -3.88
N THR A 97 8.03 -13.03 -4.09
CA THR A 97 7.43 -13.14 -5.44
C THR A 97 6.92 -11.79 -5.92
N ILE A 98 6.30 -11.01 -5.02
CA ILE A 98 5.79 -9.67 -5.31
C ILE A 98 6.92 -8.78 -5.83
N PHE A 99 8.04 -8.70 -5.11
CA PHE A 99 9.07 -7.70 -5.38
C PHE A 99 10.25 -8.24 -6.20
N ASN A 100 10.76 -9.43 -5.91
CA ASN A 100 12.00 -9.93 -6.52
C ASN A 100 11.82 -11.16 -7.41
N GLY A 101 10.60 -11.67 -7.58
CA GLY A 101 10.32 -12.82 -8.45
C GLY A 101 11.06 -14.10 -8.05
N GLY A 102 11.45 -14.26 -6.78
CA GLY A 102 12.25 -15.39 -6.34
C GLY A 102 13.78 -15.21 -6.46
N LEU A 103 14.26 -14.03 -6.84
CA LEU A 103 15.68 -13.73 -6.95
C LEU A 103 16.20 -13.02 -5.69
N SER A 104 17.41 -13.36 -5.27
CA SER A 104 18.16 -12.59 -4.27
C SER A 104 18.35 -11.15 -4.77
N ARG A 105 18.27 -10.15 -3.86
CA ARG A 105 18.47 -8.71 -4.18
C ARG A 105 19.83 -8.39 -4.85
N HIS A 106 20.80 -9.31 -4.79
CA HIS A 106 22.14 -9.15 -5.40
C HIS A 106 22.35 -10.02 -6.64
N ALA A 107 21.36 -10.81 -7.05
CA ALA A 107 21.43 -11.61 -8.27
C ALA A 107 21.44 -10.70 -9.52
N GLU A 108 21.86 -11.26 -10.65
CA GLU A 108 21.75 -10.59 -11.95
C GLU A 108 20.41 -10.96 -12.61
N LEU A 109 19.72 -9.97 -13.19
CA LEU A 109 18.54 -10.22 -14.00
C LEU A 109 18.93 -10.45 -15.47
N THR A 110 19.01 -11.73 -15.81
CA THR A 110 19.30 -12.29 -17.15
C THR A 110 18.02 -12.82 -17.81
N GLN A 111 18.10 -13.17 -19.10
CA GLN A 111 16.98 -13.82 -19.79
C GLN A 111 16.61 -15.17 -19.16
N GLU A 112 17.60 -15.92 -18.67
CA GLU A 112 17.41 -17.21 -18.01
C GLU A 112 16.65 -17.04 -16.68
N THR A 113 17.09 -16.13 -15.82
CA THR A 113 16.43 -15.86 -14.53
C THR A 113 15.06 -15.23 -14.69
N PHE A 114 14.87 -14.36 -15.70
CA PHE A 114 13.56 -13.86 -16.08
C PHE A 114 12.62 -14.99 -16.50
N SER A 115 13.09 -15.92 -17.33
CA SER A 115 12.30 -17.08 -17.78
C SER A 115 11.99 -18.02 -16.62
N ALA A 116 12.92 -18.21 -15.68
CA ALA A 116 12.68 -19.02 -14.48
C ALA A 116 11.64 -18.38 -13.54
N ALA A 117 11.65 -17.07 -13.36
CA ALA A 117 10.64 -16.35 -12.59
C ALA A 117 9.26 -16.48 -13.26
N TYR A 118 9.23 -16.36 -14.58
CA TYR A 118 8.04 -16.55 -15.39
C TYR A 118 7.43 -17.97 -15.24
N GLU A 119 8.25 -19.01 -15.32
CA GLU A 119 7.81 -20.39 -15.16
C GLU A 119 7.19 -20.66 -13.77
N LYS A 120 7.60 -19.90 -12.74
CA LYS A 120 6.96 -19.96 -11.41
C LYS A 120 5.60 -19.26 -11.37
N LEU A 121 5.41 -18.21 -12.16
CA LEU A 121 4.18 -17.39 -12.16
C LEU A 121 3.02 -18.04 -12.91
N LYS A 122 3.31 -18.84 -13.94
CA LYS A 122 2.29 -19.36 -14.86
C LYS A 122 1.19 -20.20 -14.18
N ASP A 123 1.51 -20.84 -13.05
CA ASP A 123 0.61 -21.73 -12.31
C ASP A 123 0.05 -21.10 -11.02
N ILE A 124 0.32 -19.81 -10.76
CA ILE A 124 -0.10 -19.19 -9.50
C ILE A 124 -1.62 -18.92 -9.55
N PRO A 125 -2.39 -19.25 -8.49
CA PRO A 125 -3.83 -19.01 -8.39
C PRO A 125 -4.40 -17.62 -8.76
N PRO A 126 -3.67 -16.49 -8.63
CA PRO A 126 -4.17 -15.14 -8.94
C PRO A 126 -4.69 -14.91 -10.34
N PHE A 127 -4.33 -15.78 -11.30
CA PHE A 127 -4.81 -15.69 -12.68
C PHE A 127 -6.02 -16.58 -12.96
N LYS A 128 -6.44 -17.40 -11.98
CA LYS A 128 -7.58 -18.30 -12.13
C LYS A 128 -8.86 -17.50 -12.37
N GLY A 129 -9.54 -17.81 -13.47
CA GLY A 129 -10.80 -17.16 -13.85
C GLY A 129 -10.66 -15.72 -14.35
N VAL A 130 -9.43 -15.26 -14.63
CA VAL A 130 -9.19 -13.95 -15.25
C VAL A 130 -9.37 -14.08 -16.76
N GLU A 131 -10.15 -13.18 -17.33
CA GLU A 131 -10.34 -13.00 -18.77
C GLU A 131 -9.66 -11.71 -19.22
N PHE A 132 -9.20 -11.69 -20.46
CA PHE A 132 -8.49 -10.56 -21.06
C PHE A 132 -9.31 -9.94 -22.18
N HIS A 133 -9.02 -8.67 -22.49
CA HIS A 133 -9.58 -8.03 -23.69
C HIS A 133 -9.03 -8.72 -24.95
N LYS A 134 -9.87 -8.82 -25.99
CA LYS A 134 -9.58 -9.63 -27.19
C LYS A 134 -8.38 -9.13 -27.99
N ASP A 135 -8.13 -7.84 -27.94
CA ASP A 135 -7.09 -7.11 -28.64
C ASP A 135 -5.72 -7.19 -27.94
N VAL A 136 -5.67 -7.60 -26.68
CA VAL A 136 -4.40 -7.70 -25.93
C VAL A 136 -3.57 -8.91 -26.39
N PHE A 137 -4.24 -10.05 -26.63
CA PHE A 137 -3.60 -11.31 -26.99
C PHE A 137 -4.27 -11.98 -28.21
N PRO A 138 -4.38 -11.28 -29.36
CA PRO A 138 -5.24 -11.69 -30.48
C PRO A 138 -4.84 -13.03 -31.11
N ASN A 139 -3.56 -13.41 -31.01
CA ASN A 139 -2.99 -14.63 -31.60
C ASN A 139 -2.52 -15.64 -30.54
N SER A 140 -2.85 -15.43 -29.27
CA SER A 140 -2.37 -16.30 -28.21
C SER A 140 -3.19 -17.58 -28.10
N THR A 141 -2.52 -18.72 -28.09
CA THR A 141 -3.12 -20.02 -27.74
C THR A 141 -3.25 -20.22 -26.24
N ASN A 142 -2.57 -19.39 -25.43
CA ASN A 142 -2.65 -19.39 -23.98
C ASN A 142 -2.50 -17.95 -23.42
N PRO A 143 -3.58 -17.14 -23.43
CA PRO A 143 -3.52 -15.75 -22.98
C PRO A 143 -3.05 -15.56 -21.53
N ALA A 144 -3.39 -16.49 -20.63
CA ALA A 144 -2.97 -16.43 -19.23
C ALA A 144 -1.44 -16.58 -19.09
N PHE A 145 -0.85 -17.44 -19.92
CA PHE A 145 0.60 -17.62 -20.01
C PHE A 145 1.26 -16.33 -20.52
N ASP A 146 0.81 -15.78 -21.63
CA ASP A 146 1.36 -14.52 -22.17
C ASP A 146 1.19 -13.34 -21.21
N PHE A 147 0.07 -13.31 -20.48
CA PHE A 147 -0.17 -12.33 -19.43
C PHE A 147 0.83 -12.45 -18.27
N ALA A 148 1.09 -13.66 -17.77
CA ALA A 148 2.07 -13.89 -16.71
C ALA A 148 3.47 -13.34 -17.07
N LYS A 149 3.82 -13.34 -18.36
CA LYS A 149 5.07 -12.73 -18.85
C LYS A 149 5.00 -11.21 -18.81
N LYS A 150 3.87 -10.62 -19.23
CA LYS A 150 3.70 -9.17 -19.27
C LYS A 150 3.72 -8.53 -17.89
N VAL A 151 3.21 -9.22 -16.87
CA VAL A 151 3.13 -8.71 -15.49
C VAL A 151 4.44 -8.72 -14.70
N LEU A 152 5.49 -9.39 -15.18
CA LEU A 152 6.83 -9.34 -14.59
C LEU A 152 7.43 -7.94 -14.71
N GLY A 153 7.88 -7.37 -13.59
CA GLY A 153 8.33 -5.97 -13.51
C GLY A 153 7.17 -4.96 -13.47
N TYR A 154 5.93 -5.42 -13.27
CA TYR A 154 4.74 -4.57 -13.14
C TYR A 154 3.87 -4.94 -11.94
N ASP A 155 3.20 -6.10 -11.98
CA ASP A 155 2.32 -6.60 -10.88
C ASP A 155 2.97 -7.70 -10.04
N SER A 156 4.10 -8.22 -10.54
CA SER A 156 4.90 -9.28 -9.91
C SER A 156 6.37 -9.06 -10.25
N ALA A 157 7.27 -9.55 -9.41
CA ALA A 157 8.70 -9.28 -9.52
C ALA A 157 9.00 -7.81 -9.83
N ILE A 158 8.34 -6.88 -9.14
CA ILE A 158 8.29 -5.45 -9.54
C ILE A 158 9.69 -4.85 -9.70
N ASN A 159 10.62 -5.24 -8.82
CA ASN A 159 12.00 -4.77 -8.82
C ASN A 159 12.80 -5.24 -10.04
N PHE A 160 12.24 -6.13 -10.87
CA PHE A 160 12.84 -6.44 -12.17
C PHE A 160 12.88 -5.22 -13.08
N GLY A 161 11.95 -4.29 -12.98
CA GLY A 161 11.88 -3.14 -13.89
C GLY A 161 11.71 -1.79 -13.22
N ARG A 162 11.49 -1.74 -11.91
CA ARG A 162 11.07 -0.53 -11.20
C ARG A 162 11.75 -0.41 -9.84
N ASP A 163 11.97 0.82 -9.41
CA ASP A 163 12.16 1.09 -7.99
C ASP A 163 10.78 1.11 -7.33
N THR A 164 10.70 0.63 -6.09
CA THR A 164 9.47 0.61 -5.29
C THR A 164 9.67 1.30 -3.95
N TRP A 165 8.60 1.95 -3.49
CA TRP A 165 8.49 2.58 -2.18
C TRP A 165 7.16 2.17 -1.55
N CYS A 166 7.18 1.51 -0.40
CA CYS A 166 5.97 1.03 0.27
C CYS A 166 5.80 1.68 1.64
N ALA A 167 4.83 2.59 1.79
CA ALA A 167 4.48 3.14 3.10
C ALA A 167 3.60 2.13 3.85
N LYS A 168 4.13 1.51 4.91
CA LYS A 168 3.43 0.56 5.77
C LYS A 168 2.60 1.32 6.81
N ILE A 169 1.30 1.15 6.74
CA ILE A 169 0.30 1.80 7.57
C ILE A 169 -0.26 0.75 8.53
N PRO A 170 0.00 0.86 9.84
CA PRO A 170 -0.55 -0.04 10.84
C PRO A 170 -2.07 -0.19 10.71
N ALA A 171 -2.57 -1.43 10.72
CA ALA A 171 -3.99 -1.72 10.62
C ALA A 171 -4.39 -2.79 11.64
N ASN A 172 -5.64 -2.75 12.11
CA ASN A 172 -6.19 -3.85 12.90
C ASN A 172 -7.01 -4.81 12.02
N GLU A 173 -7.50 -5.90 12.62
CA GLU A 173 -8.30 -6.91 11.94
C GLU A 173 -9.53 -6.30 11.24
N ALA A 174 -10.28 -5.44 11.94
CA ALA A 174 -11.50 -4.85 11.44
C ALA A 174 -11.23 -3.99 10.19
N ALA A 175 -10.16 -3.19 10.21
CA ALA A 175 -9.74 -2.39 9.06
C ALA A 175 -9.36 -3.28 7.86
N VAL A 176 -8.55 -4.32 8.07
CA VAL A 176 -8.16 -5.26 7.00
C VAL A 176 -9.38 -5.98 6.41
N ILE A 177 -10.31 -6.47 7.24
CA ILE A 177 -11.55 -7.11 6.77
C ILE A 177 -12.38 -6.15 5.93
N LYS A 178 -12.50 -4.88 6.33
CA LYS A 178 -13.28 -3.88 5.59
C LYS A 178 -12.66 -3.58 4.22
N VAL A 179 -11.32 -3.51 4.14
CA VAL A 179 -10.60 -3.39 2.87
C VAL A 179 -10.79 -4.62 1.99
N ILE A 180 -10.66 -5.82 2.54
CA ILE A 180 -10.90 -7.08 1.81
C ILE A 180 -12.31 -7.12 1.23
N ALA A 181 -13.32 -6.75 2.02
CA ALA A 181 -14.71 -6.76 1.59
C ALA A 181 -14.93 -5.82 0.38
N TYR A 182 -14.38 -4.62 0.43
CA TYR A 182 -14.45 -3.67 -0.69
C TYR A 182 -13.75 -4.19 -1.94
N LEU A 183 -12.55 -4.74 -1.81
CA LEU A 183 -11.81 -5.31 -2.94
C LEU A 183 -12.59 -6.47 -3.57
N ASN A 184 -13.12 -7.39 -2.76
CA ASN A 184 -13.90 -8.52 -3.25
C ASN A 184 -15.18 -8.08 -3.97
N GLU A 185 -15.91 -7.11 -3.42
CA GLU A 185 -17.09 -6.54 -4.08
C GLU A 185 -16.69 -5.88 -5.41
N ARG A 186 -15.53 -5.23 -5.46
CA ARG A 186 -15.03 -4.63 -6.70
C ARG A 186 -14.76 -5.65 -7.80
N ASN A 187 -14.19 -6.82 -7.50
CA ASN A 187 -14.03 -7.87 -8.50
C ASN A 187 -15.37 -8.52 -8.87
N LYS A 188 -16.25 -8.74 -7.89
CA LYS A 188 -17.60 -9.27 -8.09
C LYS A 188 -18.42 -8.42 -9.07
N ASP A 189 -18.30 -7.10 -9.00
CA ASP A 189 -18.97 -6.15 -9.90
C ASP A 189 -18.73 -6.44 -11.39
N TYR A 190 -17.57 -6.99 -11.75
CA TYR A 190 -17.23 -7.32 -13.14
C TYR A 190 -17.50 -8.78 -13.45
N ALA A 191 -17.07 -9.67 -12.55
CA ALA A 191 -17.14 -11.10 -12.75
C ALA A 191 -18.59 -11.60 -12.84
N GLU A 192 -19.48 -11.12 -11.97
CA GLU A 192 -20.86 -11.59 -11.91
C GLU A 192 -21.81 -10.76 -12.78
N LYS A 193 -21.61 -9.44 -12.85
CA LYS A 193 -22.51 -8.55 -13.61
C LYS A 193 -22.18 -8.54 -15.11
N LYS A 194 -21.21 -9.34 -15.55
CA LYS A 194 -20.74 -9.46 -16.94
C LYS A 194 -20.44 -8.09 -17.55
N LYS A 195 -19.81 -7.23 -16.76
CA LYS A 195 -19.35 -5.91 -17.20
C LYS A 195 -17.87 -6.01 -17.53
N ASP A 196 -17.47 -5.34 -18.59
CA ASP A 196 -16.06 -5.26 -18.96
C ASP A 196 -15.39 -4.15 -18.12
N PHE A 197 -14.31 -4.52 -17.46
CA PHE A 197 -13.38 -3.60 -16.85
C PHE A 197 -12.54 -2.98 -17.95
N HIS A 198 -12.69 -1.68 -18.16
CA HIS A 198 -11.80 -0.89 -18.99
C HIS A 198 -11.00 0.01 -18.07
N TYR A 199 -9.69 -0.21 -18.04
CA TYR A 199 -8.78 0.70 -17.37
C TYR A 199 -8.84 2.05 -18.07
N ASP A 200 -8.93 3.12 -17.29
CA ASP A 200 -8.80 4.49 -17.79
C ASP A 200 -7.87 5.24 -16.83
N PHE A 201 -6.73 5.68 -17.37
CA PHE A 201 -5.69 6.36 -16.60
C PHE A 201 -6.21 7.57 -15.82
N PHE A 202 -7.25 8.25 -16.31
CA PHE A 202 -7.83 9.41 -15.65
C PHE A 202 -9.05 9.07 -14.79
N ASN A 203 -9.51 7.81 -14.78
CA ASN A 203 -10.78 7.42 -14.20
C ASN A 203 -10.84 5.89 -14.01
N ASP A 204 -10.88 5.36 -12.78
CA ASP A 204 -10.88 3.90 -12.53
C ASP A 204 -9.51 3.22 -12.85
N ASN A 205 -8.42 3.80 -12.33
CA ASN A 205 -7.06 3.26 -12.43
C ASN A 205 -6.58 2.62 -11.11
N CYS A 206 -5.31 2.20 -11.04
CA CYS A 206 -4.69 1.62 -9.85
C CYS A 206 -4.73 2.56 -8.62
N ALA A 207 -4.48 3.85 -8.80
CA ALA A 207 -4.53 4.84 -7.71
C ALA A 207 -5.94 5.02 -7.15
N HIS A 208 -6.98 4.98 -7.98
CA HIS A 208 -8.38 5.03 -7.50
C HIS A 208 -8.72 3.81 -6.66
N LEU A 209 -8.26 2.61 -7.06
CA LEU A 209 -8.48 1.40 -6.26
C LEU A 209 -7.82 1.51 -4.88
N VAL A 210 -6.54 1.93 -4.83
CA VAL A 210 -5.82 2.12 -3.57
C VAL A 210 -6.51 3.18 -2.71
N HIS A 211 -6.82 4.33 -3.29
CA HIS A 211 -7.52 5.43 -2.62
C HIS A 211 -8.83 4.97 -1.99
N ASN A 212 -9.71 4.37 -2.79
CA ASN A 212 -11.03 3.95 -2.34
C ASN A 212 -10.98 2.79 -1.37
N SER A 213 -9.94 1.94 -1.42
CA SER A 213 -9.70 0.91 -0.42
C SER A 213 -9.38 1.53 0.93
N LEU A 214 -8.49 2.53 0.97
CA LEU A 214 -8.16 3.27 2.20
C LEU A 214 -9.34 4.11 2.70
N ALA A 215 -10.15 4.67 1.79
CA ALA A 215 -11.35 5.41 2.16
C ALA A 215 -12.35 4.58 2.99
N GLN A 216 -12.39 3.25 2.79
CA GLN A 216 -13.27 2.36 3.56
C GLN A 216 -12.97 2.37 5.06
N ILE A 217 -11.74 2.66 5.43
CA ILE A 217 -11.28 2.68 6.82
C ILE A 217 -11.09 4.09 7.35
N GLY A 218 -11.53 5.12 6.62
CA GLY A 218 -11.53 6.50 7.07
C GLY A 218 -10.23 7.27 6.81
N PHE A 219 -9.39 6.80 5.89
CA PHE A 219 -8.25 7.59 5.39
C PHE A 219 -8.73 8.82 4.62
N GLU A 220 -9.61 8.60 3.65
CA GLU A 220 -10.11 9.64 2.76
C GLU A 220 -11.59 9.43 2.42
N GLU A 221 -12.17 10.36 1.67
CA GLU A 221 -13.50 10.17 1.10
C GLU A 221 -13.42 9.28 -0.14
N VAL A 222 -14.49 8.56 -0.44
CA VAL A 222 -14.53 7.74 -1.66
C VAL A 222 -14.57 8.64 -2.88
N ILE A 223 -13.66 8.39 -3.83
CA ILE A 223 -13.68 9.01 -5.14
C ILE A 223 -14.59 8.20 -6.07
N GLU A 224 -15.57 8.86 -6.67
CA GLU A 224 -16.39 8.25 -7.71
C GLU A 224 -15.55 7.95 -8.97
N VAL A 225 -15.61 6.71 -9.43
CA VAL A 225 -15.00 6.28 -10.69
C VAL A 225 -16.05 6.19 -11.80
N ARG A 226 -15.60 6.18 -13.06
CA ARG A 226 -16.44 6.12 -14.28
C ARG A 226 -17.36 7.32 -14.45
N VAL A 227 -16.92 8.48 -13.96
CA VAL A 227 -17.64 9.74 -14.09
C VAL A 227 -17.49 10.35 -15.50
N PRO A 228 -18.44 11.22 -15.93
CA PRO A 228 -18.32 11.98 -17.18
C PRO A 228 -17.05 12.83 -17.24
N PHE A 229 -16.53 13.11 -18.44
CA PHE A 229 -15.20 13.70 -18.62
C PHE A 229 -14.95 14.98 -17.81
N TRP A 230 -15.94 15.87 -17.71
CA TRP A 230 -15.83 17.14 -16.99
C TRP A 230 -15.67 16.97 -15.47
N ARG A 231 -16.09 15.83 -14.90
CA ARG A 231 -15.86 15.49 -13.48
C ARG A 231 -14.53 14.80 -13.22
N ARG A 232 -13.89 14.22 -14.26
CA ARG A 232 -12.64 13.43 -14.10
C ARG A 232 -11.52 14.24 -13.47
N ILE A 233 -11.41 15.53 -13.77
CA ILE A 233 -10.37 16.40 -13.20
C ILE A 233 -10.48 16.56 -11.68
N PHE A 234 -11.69 16.48 -11.11
CA PHE A 234 -11.93 16.58 -9.66
C PHE A 234 -11.72 15.24 -8.95
N ASN A 235 -11.80 14.15 -9.71
CA ASN A 235 -11.67 12.79 -9.21
C ASN A 235 -10.32 12.17 -9.59
N LEU A 236 -9.38 12.96 -10.12
CA LEU A 236 -8.11 12.45 -10.61
C LEU A 236 -7.27 11.91 -9.46
N SER A 237 -6.96 10.62 -9.50
CA SER A 237 -6.06 9.95 -8.57
C SER A 237 -4.77 9.53 -9.29
N ILE A 238 -3.62 9.97 -8.75
CA ILE A 238 -2.30 9.81 -9.37
C ILE A 238 -1.41 9.03 -8.39
N PRO A 239 -0.71 7.97 -8.85
CA PRO A 239 0.14 7.12 -8.01
C PRO A 239 1.03 7.87 -7.01
N GLY A 240 1.88 8.78 -7.49
CA GLY A 240 2.82 9.51 -6.62
C GLY A 240 2.12 10.43 -5.60
N ASN A 241 0.98 11.01 -5.97
CA ASN A 241 0.20 11.88 -5.08
C ASN A 241 -0.50 11.08 -3.99
N GLU A 242 -1.10 9.93 -4.32
CA GLU A 242 -1.75 9.06 -3.32
C GLU A 242 -0.75 8.49 -2.32
N PHE A 243 0.44 8.10 -2.77
CA PHE A 243 1.52 7.69 -1.88
C PHE A 243 1.93 8.81 -0.90
N LEU A 244 2.00 10.06 -1.35
CA LEU A 244 2.29 11.18 -0.45
C LEU A 244 1.17 11.46 0.52
N LYS A 245 -0.08 11.45 0.05
CA LYS A 245 -1.25 11.60 0.92
C LYS A 245 -1.27 10.53 2.00
N SER A 246 -0.92 9.28 1.64
CA SER A 246 -0.91 8.20 2.62
C SER A 246 0.13 8.45 3.72
N ILE A 247 1.32 8.92 3.37
CA ILE A 247 2.34 9.29 4.35
C ILE A 247 1.90 10.51 5.18
N ASP A 248 1.40 11.57 4.55
CA ASP A 248 0.97 12.80 5.21
C ASP A 248 -0.13 12.55 6.27
N MET A 249 -1.12 11.73 5.90
CA MET A 249 -2.20 11.33 6.80
C MET A 249 -1.68 10.45 7.94
N THR A 250 -0.88 9.43 7.60
CA THR A 250 -0.36 8.51 8.62
C THR A 250 0.51 9.26 9.63
N SER A 251 1.36 10.18 9.16
CA SER A 251 2.33 10.87 10.01
C SER A 251 1.72 11.95 10.90
N GLY A 252 0.40 12.12 10.86
CA GLY A 252 -0.29 13.19 11.59
C GLY A 252 0.18 14.59 11.19
N ARG A 253 0.61 14.79 9.93
CA ARG A 253 1.10 16.11 9.48
C ARG A 253 0.01 17.19 9.60
N ASN A 254 -1.24 16.82 9.35
CA ASN A 254 -2.38 17.75 9.35
C ASN A 254 -3.18 17.73 10.66
N ILE A 255 -3.26 16.58 11.32
CA ILE A 255 -3.99 16.36 12.57
C ILE A 255 -3.13 15.48 13.47
N LYS A 256 -2.80 15.96 14.68
CA LYS A 256 -2.00 15.20 15.64
C LYS A 256 -2.88 14.37 16.58
N LEU A 257 -2.30 13.30 17.15
CA LEU A 257 -2.97 12.49 18.17
C LEU A 257 -3.32 13.32 19.44
N SER A 258 -2.53 14.34 19.75
CA SER A 258 -2.80 15.27 20.85
C SER A 258 -3.93 16.27 20.56
N GLU A 259 -4.63 16.16 19.43
CA GLU A 259 -5.72 17.05 19.02
C GLU A 259 -7.08 16.31 18.93
N PRO A 260 -7.59 15.72 20.02
CA PRO A 260 -8.80 14.90 19.99
C PRO A 260 -10.04 15.62 19.46
N ASP A 261 -10.19 16.93 19.68
CA ASP A 261 -11.33 17.68 19.16
C ASP A 261 -11.32 17.77 17.62
N LYS A 262 -10.12 17.84 17.01
CA LYS A 262 -9.99 17.85 15.55
C LYS A 262 -10.33 16.48 14.99
N ILE A 263 -9.86 15.41 15.63
CA ILE A 263 -10.19 14.03 15.28
C ILE A 263 -11.70 13.79 15.42
N PHE A 264 -12.31 14.30 16.50
CA PHE A 264 -13.77 14.22 16.70
C PHE A 264 -14.53 14.96 15.61
N LYS A 265 -14.11 16.19 15.25
CA LYS A 265 -14.78 16.98 14.20
C LYS A 265 -14.63 16.38 12.81
N ASP A 266 -13.53 15.67 12.54
CA ASP A 266 -13.37 14.91 11.31
C ASP A 266 -14.26 13.66 11.34
N LYS A 267 -15.32 13.69 10.53
CA LYS A 267 -16.29 12.58 10.46
C LYS A 267 -15.63 11.25 10.09
N LYS A 268 -14.61 11.24 9.22
CA LYS A 268 -13.94 10.01 8.77
C LYS A 268 -13.17 9.38 9.91
N LEU A 269 -12.35 10.19 10.59
CA LEU A 269 -11.54 9.73 11.73
C LEU A 269 -12.42 9.30 12.90
N ARG A 270 -13.46 10.09 13.21
CA ARG A 270 -14.45 9.72 14.23
C ARG A 270 -15.11 8.38 13.92
N THR A 271 -15.56 8.18 12.69
CA THR A 271 -16.21 6.93 12.27
C THR A 271 -15.23 5.76 12.31
N ALA A 272 -13.99 5.93 11.83
CA ALA A 272 -12.96 4.91 11.88
C ALA A 272 -12.70 4.43 13.32
N LEU A 273 -12.56 5.36 14.26
CA LEU A 273 -12.37 5.00 15.67
C LEU A 273 -13.62 4.34 16.25
N LEU A 274 -14.81 4.92 16.04
CA LEU A 274 -16.05 4.42 16.63
C LEU A 274 -16.48 3.07 16.07
N GLU A 275 -16.29 2.80 14.79
CA GLU A 275 -16.72 1.54 14.15
C GLU A 275 -15.62 0.48 14.13
N LEU A 276 -14.37 0.89 13.86
CA LEU A 276 -13.27 -0.04 13.61
C LEU A 276 -12.27 -0.11 14.76
N ASP A 277 -12.41 0.75 15.78
CA ASP A 277 -11.45 0.84 16.88
C ASP A 277 -10.03 1.13 16.38
N TRP A 278 -9.93 1.98 15.35
CA TRP A 278 -8.71 2.24 14.61
C TRP A 278 -8.64 3.68 14.12
N LEU A 279 -7.41 4.21 13.99
CA LEU A 279 -7.16 5.50 13.35
C LEU A 279 -6.00 5.40 12.35
N PRO A 280 -6.09 6.14 11.22
CA PRO A 280 -5.03 6.18 10.23
C PRO A 280 -3.79 6.94 10.72
N ILE A 281 -3.92 7.80 11.73
CA ILE A 281 -2.82 8.59 12.29
C ILE A 281 -1.99 7.70 13.21
N GLN A 282 -0.72 7.46 12.85
CA GLN A 282 0.20 6.60 13.56
C GLN A 282 1.57 7.29 13.71
N PRO A 283 2.13 7.33 14.93
CA PRO A 283 3.43 7.96 15.16
C PRO A 283 4.60 7.09 14.68
N VAL A 284 4.37 5.78 14.46
CA VAL A 284 5.35 4.89 13.84
C VAL A 284 4.90 4.61 12.40
N ILE A 285 5.77 4.96 11.46
CA ILE A 285 5.60 4.67 10.03
C ILE A 285 6.89 4.09 9.53
N GLU A 286 6.77 2.99 8.80
CA GLU A 286 7.85 2.46 7.99
C GLU A 286 7.53 2.74 6.53
N ILE A 287 8.51 3.16 5.76
CA ILE A 287 8.45 3.14 4.31
C ILE A 287 9.54 2.15 3.90
N GLU A 288 9.31 1.31 2.91
CA GLU A 288 10.39 0.42 2.45
C GLU A 288 10.74 0.82 1.04
N LYS A 289 12.03 1.13 0.81
CA LYS A 289 12.54 1.26 -0.56
C LYS A 289 13.13 -0.07 -0.99
N SER A 290 12.64 -0.61 -2.09
CA SER A 290 13.34 -1.66 -2.82
C SER A 290 13.77 -1.15 -4.19
N ALA A 291 15.06 -1.29 -4.48
CA ALA A 291 15.63 -0.80 -5.72
C ALA A 291 15.47 -1.82 -6.85
N VAL A 292 15.43 -1.32 -8.08
CA VAL A 292 15.58 -2.14 -9.28
C VAL A 292 16.90 -2.92 -9.24
N PHE A 293 16.90 -4.12 -9.82
CA PHE A 293 18.12 -4.91 -9.98
C PHE A 293 19.21 -4.10 -10.70
N LYS A 294 20.39 -3.96 -10.06
CA LYS A 294 21.50 -3.13 -10.57
C LYS A 294 22.02 -3.63 -11.91
N THR A 295 22.15 -4.94 -12.07
CA THR A 295 22.54 -5.57 -13.32
C THR A 295 21.30 -6.13 -13.97
N ASN A 296 20.75 -5.34 -14.90
CA ASN A 296 19.48 -5.62 -15.56
C ASN A 296 19.66 -5.57 -17.07
N LYS A 297 19.57 -6.72 -17.73
CA LYS A 297 19.70 -6.83 -19.18
C LYS A 297 18.35 -6.85 -19.90
N ILE A 298 17.24 -6.77 -19.16
CA ILE A 298 15.87 -6.95 -19.67
C ILE A 298 15.11 -5.62 -19.72
N PHE A 299 15.31 -4.75 -18.72
CA PHE A 299 14.61 -3.47 -18.60
C PHE A 299 15.59 -2.28 -18.70
N GLY A 300 15.10 -1.12 -19.13
CA GLY A 300 15.88 0.12 -19.19
C GLY A 300 16.13 0.75 -17.82
N GLY A 301 17.21 1.54 -17.70
CA GLY A 301 17.73 2.04 -16.40
C GLY A 301 17.28 3.44 -15.93
N ASP A 302 16.65 4.25 -16.79
CA ASP A 302 16.22 5.61 -16.43
C ASP A 302 14.81 5.60 -15.83
N LEU A 303 14.72 5.36 -14.52
CA LEU A 303 13.45 5.27 -13.80
C LEU A 303 13.05 6.64 -13.23
N TYR A 304 11.80 7.03 -13.44
CA TYR A 304 11.23 8.28 -12.93
C TYR A 304 9.95 8.01 -12.15
N ILE A 305 9.55 8.93 -11.27
CA ILE A 305 8.24 8.90 -10.61
C ILE A 305 7.51 10.18 -10.97
N ASN A 306 6.31 10.00 -11.51
CA ASN A 306 5.41 11.10 -11.79
C ASN A 306 4.68 11.51 -10.51
N VAL A 307 4.84 12.77 -10.14
CA VAL A 307 4.00 13.49 -9.19
C VAL A 307 3.46 14.71 -9.92
N VAL A 308 2.20 15.07 -9.66
CA VAL A 308 1.58 16.23 -10.28
C VAL A 308 1.30 17.28 -9.23
N ASP A 309 1.78 18.49 -9.49
CA ASP A 309 1.41 19.66 -8.72
C ASP A 309 0.05 20.18 -9.18
N TRP A 310 -0.81 20.58 -8.24
CA TRP A 310 -1.94 21.44 -8.60
C TRP A 310 -1.41 22.81 -9.07
N PRO A 311 -2.08 23.49 -10.03
CA PRO A 311 -1.62 24.72 -10.65
C PRO A 311 -1.30 25.85 -9.66
N TRP A 312 -1.93 25.86 -8.48
CA TRP A 312 -1.70 26.86 -7.43
C TRP A 312 -0.54 26.53 -6.47
N ASN A 313 0.01 25.30 -6.50
CA ASN A 313 1.07 24.83 -5.59
C ASN A 313 2.28 24.25 -6.34
N TRP A 314 2.64 24.87 -7.47
CA TRP A 314 3.68 24.44 -8.39
C TRP A 314 5.04 24.22 -7.66
N PHE A 315 5.67 23.05 -7.88
CA PHE A 315 6.91 22.53 -7.26
C PHE A 315 6.85 22.08 -5.79
N SER A 316 5.70 22.17 -5.10
CA SER A 316 5.61 21.77 -3.69
C SER A 316 5.54 20.25 -3.51
N THR A 317 4.86 19.54 -4.40
CA THR A 317 4.63 18.09 -4.30
C THR A 317 5.92 17.35 -4.61
N ARG A 318 6.66 17.78 -5.63
CA ARG A 318 7.98 17.19 -5.93
C ARG A 318 8.98 17.40 -4.80
N LYS A 319 9.09 18.61 -4.24
CA LYS A 319 9.96 18.88 -3.09
C LYS A 319 9.58 18.03 -1.87
N ARG A 320 8.28 17.89 -1.59
CA ARG A 320 7.80 17.01 -0.51
C ARG A 320 8.16 15.56 -0.77
N PHE A 321 7.97 15.10 -2.00
CA PHE A 321 8.34 13.75 -2.42
C PHE A 321 9.83 13.48 -2.21
N ASP A 322 10.69 14.35 -2.75
CA ASP A 322 12.13 14.23 -2.60
C ASP A 322 12.55 14.34 -1.13
N SER A 323 11.87 15.17 -0.32
CA SER A 323 12.11 15.25 1.13
C SER A 323 11.82 13.93 1.85
N TYR A 324 10.71 13.26 1.52
CA TYR A 324 10.40 11.96 2.12
C TYR A 324 11.39 10.89 1.69
N LEU A 325 11.78 10.87 0.41
CA LEU A 325 12.74 9.91 -0.11
C LEU A 325 14.15 10.12 0.45
N ASN A 326 14.57 11.38 0.64
CA ASN A 326 15.90 11.71 1.16
C ASN A 326 15.99 11.54 2.68
N ALA A 327 14.90 11.84 3.41
CA ALA A 327 14.82 11.53 4.84
C ALA A 327 14.82 10.01 5.12
N TYR A 328 14.58 9.20 4.09
CA TYR A 328 14.44 7.75 4.20
C TYR A 328 15.73 6.99 4.48
N VAL A 329 16.89 7.62 4.27
CA VAL A 329 18.19 7.02 4.59
C VAL A 329 18.41 6.89 6.11
N ASP A 330 17.60 7.57 6.95
CA ASP A 330 17.81 7.69 8.41
C ASP A 330 16.60 7.34 9.30
N TYR A 331 15.53 6.73 8.78
CA TYR A 331 14.41 6.28 9.62
C TYR A 331 14.80 5.03 10.44
N ASN A 332 15.52 5.25 11.53
CA ASN A 332 15.78 4.22 12.53
C ASN A 332 14.46 3.93 13.26
N LEU A 333 13.87 2.77 13.01
CA LEU A 333 12.62 2.32 13.62
C LEU A 333 12.64 2.47 15.16
N SER A 334 13.78 2.25 15.81
CA SER A 334 13.89 2.45 17.28
C SER A 334 13.71 3.92 17.70
N LYS A 335 14.17 4.88 16.90
CA LYS A 335 13.94 6.32 17.12
C LYS A 335 12.47 6.67 16.90
N SER A 336 11.82 6.09 15.88
CA SER A 336 10.38 6.26 15.65
C SER A 336 9.54 5.68 16.79
N ILE A 337 9.87 4.49 17.28
CA ILE A 337 9.19 3.85 18.43
C ILE A 337 9.35 4.72 19.70
N SER A 338 10.55 5.25 19.95
CA SER A 338 10.80 6.13 21.10
C SER A 338 10.01 7.44 21.00
N ALA A 339 9.96 8.07 19.83
CA ALA A 339 9.16 9.27 19.59
C ALA A 339 7.65 8.99 19.73
N ALA A 340 7.21 7.82 19.26
CA ALA A 340 5.82 7.39 19.37
C ALA A 340 5.32 7.27 20.81
N LYS A 341 6.16 6.79 21.72
CA LYS A 341 5.83 6.75 23.15
C LYS A 341 5.48 8.15 23.68
N GLY A 342 6.31 9.14 23.40
CA GLY A 342 6.08 10.52 23.83
C GLY A 342 4.78 11.12 23.26
N GLU A 343 4.48 10.84 21.99
CA GLU A 343 3.22 11.29 21.36
C GLU A 343 1.98 10.63 21.99
N TYR A 344 2.04 9.33 22.30
CA TYR A 344 0.94 8.64 22.98
C TYR A 344 0.73 9.14 24.42
N ASP A 345 1.80 9.34 25.18
CA ASP A 345 1.73 9.87 26.55
C ASP A 345 1.12 11.29 26.56
N LEU A 346 1.55 12.15 25.62
CA LEU A 346 0.97 13.49 25.45
C LEU A 346 -0.52 13.41 25.11
N ALA A 347 -0.91 12.58 24.14
CA ALA A 347 -2.30 12.45 23.72
C ALA A 347 -3.19 11.91 24.87
N LEU A 348 -2.70 10.93 25.63
CA LEU A 348 -3.41 10.39 26.81
C LEU A 348 -3.65 11.47 27.87
N ASN A 349 -2.66 12.30 28.17
CA ASN A 349 -2.81 13.40 29.12
C ASN A 349 -3.89 14.39 28.66
N VAL A 350 -3.83 14.83 27.41
CA VAL A 350 -4.82 15.77 26.84
C VAL A 350 -6.24 15.18 26.88
N VAL A 351 -6.40 13.89 26.54
CA VAL A 351 -7.72 13.24 26.57
C VAL A 351 -8.25 13.10 28.00
N ASN A 352 -7.39 12.81 28.98
CA ASN A 352 -7.79 12.75 30.39
C ASN A 352 -8.26 14.12 30.91
N GLU A 353 -7.54 15.20 30.58
CA GLU A 353 -7.95 16.57 30.91
C GLU A 353 -9.33 16.89 30.33
N LYS A 354 -9.55 16.59 29.05
CA LYS A 354 -10.83 16.83 28.38
C LYS A 354 -11.99 16.01 28.96
N LEU A 355 -11.75 14.76 29.35
CA LEU A 355 -12.76 13.94 30.00
C LEU A 355 -13.19 14.53 31.35
N ASN A 356 -12.28 15.17 32.10
CA ASN A 356 -12.59 15.84 33.37
C ASN A 356 -13.40 17.13 33.18
N GLU A 357 -13.30 17.77 32.01
CA GLU A 357 -14.03 19.01 31.68
C GLU A 357 -15.48 18.74 31.22
N ILE A 358 -15.79 17.51 30.79
CA ILE A 358 -17.11 17.17 30.26
C ILE A 358 -18.14 17.03 31.38
N LYS A 359 -19.21 17.83 31.27
CA LYS A 359 -20.34 17.81 32.21
C LYS A 359 -21.36 16.72 31.90
N ASP A 360 -21.52 16.36 30.63
CA ASP A 360 -22.45 15.33 30.17
C ASP A 360 -21.70 14.08 29.68
N ALA A 361 -21.63 13.08 30.56
CA ALA A 361 -20.99 11.80 30.31
C ALA A 361 -21.64 11.00 29.18
N ASN A 362 -22.87 11.34 28.76
CA ASN A 362 -23.59 10.63 27.71
C ASN A 362 -23.54 11.34 26.35
N SER A 363 -22.87 12.48 26.25
CA SER A 363 -22.69 13.18 24.97
C SER A 363 -21.88 12.33 23.98
N GLU A 364 -22.15 12.47 22.68
CA GLU A 364 -21.37 11.80 21.60
C GLU A 364 -19.87 12.05 21.76
N HIS A 365 -19.50 13.26 22.19
CA HIS A 365 -18.11 13.64 22.44
C HIS A 365 -17.49 12.88 23.62
N SER A 366 -18.23 12.67 24.72
CA SER A 366 -17.75 11.88 25.86
C SER A 366 -17.55 10.41 25.50
N VAL A 367 -18.49 9.84 24.75
CA VAL A 367 -18.38 8.46 24.23
C VAL A 367 -17.15 8.33 23.33
N PHE A 368 -16.94 9.29 22.43
CA PHE A 368 -15.76 9.32 21.57
C PHE A 368 -14.47 9.42 22.38
N LEU A 369 -14.35 10.36 23.31
CA LEU A 369 -13.12 10.55 24.09
C LEU A 369 -12.79 9.36 24.97
N THR A 370 -13.81 8.68 25.50
CA THR A 370 -13.62 7.43 26.26
C THR A 370 -13.03 6.35 25.35
N LYS A 371 -13.61 6.12 24.17
CA LYS A 371 -13.08 5.16 23.20
C LYS A 371 -11.69 5.56 22.70
N TYR A 372 -11.45 6.86 22.53
CA TYR A 372 -10.16 7.37 22.08
C TYR A 372 -9.06 7.18 23.12
N LYS A 373 -9.37 7.41 24.40
CA LYS A 373 -8.47 7.08 25.52
C LYS A 373 -8.10 5.60 25.51
N ASP A 374 -9.09 4.71 25.38
CA ASP A 374 -8.85 3.27 25.37
C ASP A 374 -7.98 2.85 24.19
N TYR A 375 -8.23 3.42 23.02
CA TYR A 375 -7.40 3.25 21.82
C TYR A 375 -5.95 3.68 22.08
N LEU A 376 -5.74 4.92 22.56
CA LEU A 376 -4.40 5.45 22.84
C LEU A 376 -3.67 4.61 23.89
N PHE A 377 -4.38 4.14 24.91
CA PHE A 377 -3.80 3.28 25.94
C PHE A 377 -3.31 1.95 25.35
N ARG A 378 -4.13 1.27 24.54
CA ARG A 378 -3.71 0.02 23.87
C ARG A 378 -2.51 0.24 22.96
N GLN A 379 -2.51 1.30 22.16
CA GLN A 379 -1.37 1.61 21.28
C GLN A 379 -0.10 1.92 22.07
N SER A 380 -0.20 2.68 23.17
CA SER A 380 0.93 2.98 24.06
C SER A 380 1.50 1.70 24.67
N GLN A 381 0.65 0.77 25.13
CA GLN A 381 1.10 -0.52 25.65
C GLN A 381 1.88 -1.32 24.59
N SER A 382 1.36 -1.42 23.36
CA SER A 382 2.06 -2.11 22.27
C SER A 382 3.44 -1.50 21.99
N VAL A 383 3.54 -0.17 21.94
CA VAL A 383 4.82 0.53 21.75
C VAL A 383 5.78 0.27 22.92
N ASN A 384 5.30 0.32 24.16
CA ASN A 384 6.13 0.07 25.34
C ASN A 384 6.66 -1.37 25.37
N SER A 385 5.84 -2.36 24.98
CA SER A 385 6.25 -3.76 24.87
C SER A 385 7.31 -3.97 23.78
N ALA A 386 7.33 -3.17 22.72
CA ALA A 386 8.35 -3.26 21.67
C ALA A 386 9.70 -2.59 22.03
N ILE A 387 9.75 -1.78 23.09
CA ILE A 387 10.98 -1.15 23.60
C ILE A 387 11.75 -2.07 24.57
N GLN A 388 11.02 -2.94 25.27
CA GLN A 388 11.57 -3.90 26.24
C GLN A 388 12.19 -5.11 25.54
#